data_AF-A0A654FA58-F1
#
_entry.id   AF-A0A654FA58-F1
#
_cell.length_a   1.000
_cell.length_b   1.000
_cell.length_c   1.000
_cell.angle_alpha   90.00
_cell.angle_beta   90.00
_cell.angle_gamma   90.00
#
_symmetry.space_group_name_H-M   'P 1'
#
loop_
_entity.id
_entity.type
_entity.pdbx_description
1 polymer ?
#
loop_
_entity_poly.entity_id
_entity_poly.type
_entity_poly.pdbx_seq_one_letter_code
_entity_poly.pdbx_strand_id
1 'polypeptide(L)'
;MWLVYAILAYCSDPNPLCPNSQVREAGMVIAQSLLWKEITLLKKIQHMVLSLTESGARLFVTRFLEQFISIGCVTILEEGGTMFIFGEKDSTCPLKSILKIHSPQFYWKVMIQADLGLADAYISGDFSFVDKDSGLLNLIMILIANRDQRSPKSNLVKKRGWWTPVFLTAGLASVKYYLKHVLKQNTLTQARKNISSHYDLSNEFFGLFMDDTMMYSSAIFKSENEDPRTAQMRKISLLIEKARIEKNHEVLEMGCGWGTFAIEVVKRTGCKYTGITLSIEQLKYAKAKVKEAGLQGRITFMLCDYRQLSDARKYDRIIACEMIEAVGHEFMDKFFSCCEDALAENGIFVLQFTAIPEALYDESRLTSGFITEYIFPGGCLPSLARVTSAMASSSRLCIENVENIGIHYYHTLRCWRKNFLERQKQIIDLGFDDKFIRTWEYYFDYCAAGFKTLTLRSYQIVFSRPGNVAAFGDDDPFRSSTRKNNII
;
A
#
# COMPACT_ATOMS: atom_id res chain seq x y z
N MET A 1 -5.82 -12.09 -0.23
CA MET A 1 -6.95 -13.01 -0.42
C MET A 1 -6.98 -13.65 -1.81
N TRP A 2 -6.30 -13.11 -2.82
CA TRP A 2 -6.19 -13.70 -4.17
C TRP A 2 -5.62 -15.12 -4.24
N LEU A 3 -4.73 -15.52 -3.31
CA LEU A 3 -4.25 -16.90 -3.22
C LEU A 3 -5.41 -17.88 -2.94
N VAL A 4 -6.41 -17.47 -2.16
CA VAL A 4 -7.57 -18.28 -1.77
C VAL A 4 -8.47 -18.58 -2.97
N TYR A 5 -8.62 -17.63 -3.90
CA TYR A 5 -9.44 -17.83 -5.11
C TYR A 5 -8.78 -18.74 -6.15
N ALA A 6 -7.44 -18.78 -6.23
CA ALA A 6 -6.72 -19.78 -7.02
C ALA A 6 -6.81 -21.19 -6.38
N ILE A 7 -6.92 -21.26 -5.06
CA ILE A 7 -7.01 -22.52 -4.30
C ILE A 7 -8.38 -23.22 -4.44
N LEU A 8 -9.48 -22.47 -4.65
CA LEU A 8 -10.85 -23.03 -4.71
C LEU A 8 -11.26 -23.66 -6.06
N ALA A 9 -10.39 -23.62 -7.07
CA ALA A 9 -10.62 -24.30 -8.35
C ALA A 9 -10.24 -25.79 -8.36
N TYR A 10 -9.62 -26.31 -7.29
CA TYR A 10 -8.90 -27.60 -7.30
C TYR A 10 -9.65 -28.82 -6.73
N CYS A 11 -10.89 -28.70 -6.26
CA CYS A 11 -11.65 -29.86 -5.77
C CYS A 11 -12.59 -30.43 -6.85
N SER A 12 -12.05 -31.15 -7.84
CA SER A 12 -12.69 -32.27 -8.59
C SER A 12 -11.80 -32.73 -9.76
N ASP A 13 -10.79 -33.58 -9.54
CA ASP A 13 -10.36 -34.56 -10.56
C ASP A 13 -9.37 -35.62 -9.98
N PRO A 14 -9.54 -36.94 -10.24
CA PRO A 14 -8.62 -37.99 -9.79
C PRO A 14 -7.91 -38.72 -10.95
N ASN A 15 -6.57 -38.65 -11.05
CA ASN A 15 -5.66 -39.81 -11.12
C ASN A 15 -4.21 -39.46 -11.57
N PRO A 16 -3.20 -40.29 -11.21
CA PRO A 16 -1.77 -40.00 -11.31
C PRO A 16 -1.08 -40.71 -12.50
N LEU A 17 0.22 -40.42 -12.74
CA LEU A 17 1.28 -41.40 -13.12
C LEU A 17 2.69 -40.73 -13.24
N CYS A 18 3.72 -41.45 -12.77
CA CYS A 18 5.18 -41.22 -12.88
C CYS A 18 5.77 -42.11 -14.01
N PRO A 19 7.01 -41.94 -14.55
CA PRO A 19 8.25 -42.48 -13.90
C PRO A 19 9.68 -41.95 -14.32
N ASN A 20 10.71 -42.33 -13.52
CA ASN A 20 12.12 -42.76 -13.77
C ASN A 20 13.12 -41.92 -14.63
N SER A 21 14.34 -41.54 -14.21
CA SER A 21 15.56 -42.20 -13.64
C SER A 21 16.66 -42.47 -14.70
N GLN A 22 17.73 -41.66 -14.75
CA GLN A 22 19.05 -42.00 -15.35
C GLN A 22 20.04 -40.82 -15.19
N VAL A 23 20.84 -40.77 -14.12
CA VAL A 23 22.21 -40.19 -14.09
C VAL A 23 22.94 -40.74 -12.86
N ARG A 24 23.47 -41.96 -12.95
CA ARG A 24 24.44 -42.51 -12.00
C ARG A 24 25.51 -43.21 -12.82
N GLU A 25 26.64 -42.55 -13.07
CA GLU A 25 27.95 -43.21 -13.25
C GLU A 25 29.15 -42.29 -13.54
N ALA A 26 28.98 -40.97 -13.71
CA ALA A 26 30.13 -40.07 -13.92
C ALA A 26 30.73 -39.44 -12.63
N GLY A 27 30.13 -39.68 -11.45
CA GLY A 27 30.45 -38.95 -10.21
C GLY A 27 31.46 -39.57 -9.24
N MET A 28 31.89 -40.82 -9.46
CA MET A 28 32.63 -41.56 -8.42
C MET A 28 34.15 -41.34 -8.40
N VAL A 29 34.76 -40.75 -9.43
CA VAL A 29 36.23 -40.61 -9.51
C VAL A 29 36.72 -39.26 -8.96
N ILE A 30 35.87 -38.24 -8.90
CA ILE A 30 36.20 -36.93 -8.30
C ILE A 30 36.01 -36.94 -6.77
N ALA A 31 35.20 -37.87 -6.25
CA ALA A 31 34.85 -37.95 -4.83
C ALA A 31 36.03 -38.33 -3.91
N GLN A 32 37.05 -39.04 -4.39
CA GLN A 32 38.11 -39.56 -3.52
C GLN A 32 39.22 -38.55 -3.15
N SER A 33 39.41 -37.46 -3.91
CA SER A 33 40.46 -36.47 -3.62
C SER A 33 39.99 -35.27 -2.76
N LEU A 34 38.68 -35.06 -2.64
CA LEU A 34 38.07 -34.00 -1.81
C LEU A 34 37.85 -34.43 -0.34
N LEU A 35 37.76 -35.74 -0.09
CA LEU A 35 37.37 -36.33 1.20
C LEU A 35 38.32 -36.07 2.38
N TRP A 36 39.56 -35.64 2.14
CA TRP A 36 40.54 -35.43 3.21
C TRP A 36 40.65 -33.98 3.71
N LYS A 37 40.06 -32.99 3.01
CA LYS A 37 40.06 -31.58 3.45
C LYS A 37 38.75 -31.12 4.11
N GLU A 38 37.64 -31.86 3.96
CA GLU A 38 36.32 -31.49 4.51
C GLU A 38 36.09 -31.86 5.98
N ILE A 39 36.94 -32.69 6.59
CA ILE A 39 36.67 -33.28 7.91
C ILE A 39 36.68 -32.23 9.05
N THR A 40 37.21 -31.04 8.82
CA THR A 40 37.17 -29.93 9.80
C THR A 40 36.07 -28.88 9.54
N LEU A 41 35.30 -28.99 8.44
CA LEU A 41 34.24 -28.04 8.08
C LEU A 41 32.83 -28.65 8.11
N LEU A 42 32.64 -29.83 8.69
CA LEU A 42 31.32 -30.34 9.05
C LEU A 42 30.86 -29.71 10.38
N LYS A 43 30.61 -28.40 10.37
CA LYS A 43 29.50 -27.88 11.18
C LYS A 43 28.28 -28.65 10.70
N LYS A 44 27.80 -29.60 11.53
CA LYS A 44 26.58 -30.40 11.35
C LYS A 44 25.59 -29.66 10.44
N ILE A 45 25.47 -30.09 9.18
CA ILE A 45 24.40 -29.62 8.30
C ILE A 45 23.11 -30.15 8.93
N GLN A 46 22.45 -29.31 9.73
CA GLN A 46 21.15 -29.65 10.29
C GLN A 46 20.14 -29.47 9.17
N HIS A 47 19.66 -30.59 8.63
CA HIS A 47 18.51 -30.58 7.74
C HIS A 47 17.29 -30.11 8.51
N MET A 48 16.44 -29.31 7.87
CA MET A 48 15.14 -28.94 8.41
C MET A 48 14.34 -30.20 8.76
N VAL A 49 14.09 -30.42 10.05
CA VAL A 49 13.32 -31.56 10.54
C VAL A 49 11.84 -31.18 10.53
N LEU A 50 11.05 -31.92 9.75
CA LEU A 50 9.62 -31.65 9.58
C LEU A 50 8.79 -32.67 10.35
N SER A 51 7.78 -32.20 11.08
CA SER A 51 6.67 -33.05 11.51
C SER A 51 5.87 -33.57 10.31
N LEU A 52 4.99 -34.56 10.54
CA LEU A 52 4.05 -35.06 9.52
C LEU A 52 3.17 -33.94 8.96
N THR A 53 2.68 -33.06 9.84
CA THR A 53 1.85 -31.90 9.47
C THR A 53 2.61 -30.87 8.65
N GLU A 54 3.86 -30.57 9.03
CA GLU A 54 4.70 -29.63 8.27
C GLU A 54 5.14 -30.21 6.93
N SER A 55 5.37 -31.52 6.85
CA SER A 55 5.66 -32.22 5.60
C SER A 55 4.47 -32.13 4.63
N GLY A 56 3.24 -32.31 5.14
CA GLY A 56 2.02 -32.13 4.36
C GLY A 56 1.84 -30.68 3.88
N ALA A 57 2.08 -29.70 4.76
CA ALA A 57 2.00 -28.28 4.41
C ALA A 57 3.03 -27.88 3.35
N ARG A 58 4.27 -28.36 3.48
CA ARG A 58 5.32 -28.15 2.48
C ARG A 58 4.89 -28.69 1.12
N LEU A 59 4.46 -29.95 1.07
CA LEU A 59 4.01 -30.57 -0.17
C LEU A 59 2.86 -29.78 -0.82
N PHE A 60 1.90 -29.32 -0.02
CA PHE A 60 0.81 -28.48 -0.52
C PHE A 60 1.30 -27.17 -1.13
N VAL A 61 2.12 -26.42 -0.39
CA VAL A 61 2.64 -25.11 -0.85
C VAL A 61 3.52 -25.26 -2.08
N THR A 62 4.41 -26.26 -2.13
CA THR A 62 5.29 -26.46 -3.29
C THR A 62 4.49 -26.84 -4.53
N ARG A 63 3.47 -27.70 -4.41
CA ARG A 63 2.61 -28.05 -5.56
C ARG A 63 1.76 -26.88 -6.04
N PHE A 64 1.26 -26.07 -5.11
CA PHE A 64 0.58 -24.84 -5.46
C PHE A 64 1.50 -23.91 -6.25
N LEU A 65 2.72 -23.64 -5.77
CA LEU A 65 3.67 -22.75 -6.46
C LEU A 65 4.10 -23.31 -7.82
N GLU A 66 4.26 -24.62 -7.95
CA GLU A 66 4.57 -25.27 -9.22
C GLU A 66 3.49 -25.04 -10.28
N GLN A 67 2.21 -25.06 -9.89
CA GLN A 67 1.10 -24.78 -10.80
C GLN A 67 0.82 -23.28 -10.96
N PHE A 68 1.12 -22.48 -9.93
CA PHE A 68 0.78 -21.06 -9.87
C PHE A 68 1.84 -20.15 -10.50
N ILE A 69 3.12 -20.48 -10.43
CA ILE A 69 4.17 -19.61 -10.96
C ILE A 69 4.45 -20.01 -12.42
N SER A 70 3.88 -19.26 -13.36
CA SER A 70 4.12 -19.34 -14.81
C SER A 70 4.89 -18.13 -15.35
N ILE A 71 4.81 -16.97 -14.70
CA ILE A 71 5.58 -15.76 -15.01
C ILE A 71 6.61 -15.53 -13.90
N GLY A 72 7.87 -15.29 -14.25
CA GLY A 72 8.95 -15.10 -13.28
C GLY A 72 9.53 -16.40 -12.74
N CYS A 73 10.45 -16.30 -11.79
CA CYS A 73 11.11 -17.45 -11.16
C CYS A 73 11.16 -17.29 -9.63
N VAL A 74 10.64 -18.28 -8.91
CA VAL A 74 10.73 -18.35 -7.44
C VAL A 74 11.55 -19.57 -7.05
N THR A 75 12.61 -19.34 -6.27
CA THR A 75 13.42 -20.40 -5.68
C THR A 75 13.22 -20.42 -4.17
N ILE A 76 12.98 -21.60 -3.61
CA ILE A 76 12.93 -21.84 -2.16
C ILE A 76 14.17 -22.64 -1.79
N LEU A 77 14.95 -22.11 -0.84
CA LEU A 77 16.12 -22.74 -0.24
C LEU A 77 15.79 -23.07 1.22
N GLU A 78 15.75 -24.36 1.56
CA GLU A 78 15.59 -24.81 2.94
C GLU A 78 16.95 -24.95 3.64
N GLU A 79 16.97 -24.77 4.96
CA GLU A 79 18.11 -25.20 5.77
C GLU A 79 18.39 -26.70 5.57
N GLY A 80 19.64 -27.01 5.19
CA GLY A 80 20.06 -28.37 4.79
C GLY A 80 20.16 -28.58 3.27
N GLY A 81 19.91 -27.55 2.46
CA GLY A 81 20.26 -27.55 1.02
C GLY A 81 19.19 -28.09 0.08
N THR A 82 17.99 -28.42 0.58
CA THR A 82 16.85 -28.74 -0.29
C THR A 82 16.42 -27.48 -1.05
N MET A 83 16.23 -27.63 -2.36
CA MET A 83 15.90 -26.51 -3.25
C MET A 83 14.69 -26.86 -4.11
N PHE A 84 13.74 -25.93 -4.19
CA PHE A 84 12.61 -25.97 -5.12
C PHE A 84 12.68 -24.76 -6.05
N ILE A 85 12.41 -24.97 -7.34
CA ILE A 85 12.41 -23.91 -8.36
C ILE A 85 11.08 -23.96 -9.10
N PHE A 86 10.38 -22.83 -9.13
CA PHE A 86 9.07 -22.66 -9.77
C PHE A 86 9.13 -21.57 -10.84
N GLY A 87 8.36 -21.74 -11.92
CA GLY A 87 8.31 -20.80 -13.04
C GLY A 87 9.40 -21.00 -14.09
N GLU A 88 9.76 -19.92 -14.78
CA GLU A 88 10.73 -19.93 -15.87
C GLU A 88 12.12 -20.32 -15.35
N LYS A 89 12.67 -21.42 -15.89
CA LYS A 89 13.98 -21.95 -15.52
C LYS A 89 15.13 -21.27 -16.27
N ASP A 90 14.83 -20.32 -17.14
CA ASP A 90 15.86 -19.62 -17.92
C ASP A 90 16.64 -18.61 -17.05
N SER A 91 17.96 -18.66 -17.19
CA SER A 91 18.92 -17.67 -16.71
C SER A 91 18.57 -16.22 -17.10
N THR A 92 17.84 -16.01 -18.20
CA THR A 92 17.45 -14.68 -18.72
C THR A 92 16.18 -14.08 -18.09
N CYS A 93 15.44 -14.84 -17.26
CA CYS A 93 14.19 -14.34 -16.68
C CYS A 93 14.41 -13.06 -15.84
N PRO A 94 13.74 -11.93 -16.14
CA PRO A 94 14.05 -10.65 -15.53
C PRO A 94 13.51 -10.49 -14.10
N LEU A 95 12.54 -11.31 -13.68
CA LEU A 95 11.88 -11.21 -12.39
C LEU A 95 12.09 -12.49 -11.57
N LYS A 96 13.02 -12.41 -10.60
CA LYS A 96 13.46 -13.55 -9.78
C LYS A 96 13.37 -13.23 -8.30
N SER A 97 12.98 -14.21 -7.50
CA SER A 97 13.04 -14.13 -6.05
C SER A 97 13.52 -15.45 -5.44
N ILE A 98 14.49 -15.36 -4.53
CA ILE A 98 15.08 -16.52 -3.84
C ILE A 98 14.83 -16.39 -2.35
N LEU A 99 13.96 -17.24 -1.83
CA LEU A 99 13.58 -17.32 -0.42
C LEU A 99 14.52 -18.30 0.29
N LYS A 100 14.93 -17.94 1.50
CA LYS A 100 15.60 -18.82 2.46
C LYS A 100 14.64 -19.12 3.60
N ILE A 101 14.21 -20.37 3.73
CA ILE A 101 13.28 -20.81 4.77
C ILE A 101 14.09 -21.23 5.99
N HIS A 102 13.85 -20.55 7.11
CA HIS A 102 14.49 -20.79 8.39
C HIS A 102 13.63 -21.66 9.31
N SER A 103 12.31 -21.67 9.08
CA SER A 103 11.34 -22.35 9.92
C SER A 103 10.25 -23.01 9.07
N PRO A 104 9.90 -24.28 9.36
CA PRO A 104 8.84 -24.99 8.64
C PRO A 104 7.44 -24.39 8.87
N GLN A 105 7.30 -23.51 9.88
CA GLN A 105 6.08 -22.73 10.13
C GLN A 105 5.70 -21.84 8.94
N PHE A 106 6.67 -21.47 8.09
CA PHE A 106 6.40 -20.82 6.81
C PHE A 106 5.33 -21.57 6.00
N TYR A 107 5.52 -22.87 5.78
CA TYR A 107 4.61 -23.67 4.97
C TYR A 107 3.23 -23.79 5.61
N TRP A 108 3.20 -23.99 6.93
CA TRP A 108 1.95 -24.07 7.67
C TRP A 108 1.15 -22.77 7.53
N LYS A 109 1.77 -21.62 7.85
CA LYS A 109 1.12 -20.31 7.78
C LYS A 109 0.61 -19.99 6.38
N VAL A 110 1.44 -20.18 5.35
CA VAL A 110 1.05 -19.95 3.95
C VAL A 110 -0.13 -20.85 3.54
N MET A 111 -0.11 -22.13 3.94
CA MET A 111 -1.21 -23.06 3.64
C MET A 111 -2.53 -22.63 4.31
N ILE A 112 -2.51 -22.24 5.60
CA ILE A 112 -3.74 -21.98 6.36
C ILE A 112 -4.28 -20.56 6.21
N GLN A 113 -3.42 -19.59 5.90
CA GLN A 113 -3.75 -18.16 5.90
C GLN A 113 -3.35 -17.44 4.60
N ALA A 114 -2.90 -18.18 3.58
CA ALA A 114 -2.60 -17.63 2.26
C ALA A 114 -1.63 -16.43 2.33
N ASP A 115 -2.02 -15.27 1.79
CA ASP A 115 -1.24 -14.04 1.76
C ASP A 115 -1.03 -13.41 3.14
N LEU A 116 -2.01 -13.51 4.04
CA LEU A 116 -1.82 -13.12 5.45
C LEU A 116 -0.83 -14.05 6.14
N GLY A 117 -0.84 -15.34 5.77
CA GLY A 117 0.13 -16.32 6.22
C GLY A 117 1.54 -16.05 5.72
N LEU A 118 1.69 -15.63 4.47
CA LEU A 118 2.97 -15.20 3.89
C LEU A 118 3.52 -13.97 4.64
N ALA A 119 2.68 -12.97 4.90
CA ALA A 119 3.07 -11.80 5.67
C ALA A 119 3.45 -12.16 7.11
N ASP A 120 2.64 -12.97 7.81
CA ASP A 120 2.92 -13.41 9.18
C ASP A 120 4.20 -14.25 9.28
N ALA A 121 4.48 -15.10 8.28
CA ALA A 121 5.71 -15.86 8.20
C ALA A 121 6.93 -14.94 8.05
N TYR A 122 6.83 -13.88 7.22
CA TYR A 122 7.90 -12.90 7.06
C TYR A 122 8.11 -12.10 8.35
N ILE A 123 7.04 -11.59 8.95
CA ILE A 123 7.07 -10.83 10.21
C ILE A 123 7.62 -11.67 11.36
N SER A 124 7.34 -12.97 11.39
CA SER A 124 7.88 -13.89 12.38
C SER A 124 9.34 -14.28 12.15
N GLY A 125 9.90 -13.96 10.99
CA GLY A 125 11.25 -14.35 10.60
C GLY A 125 11.37 -15.81 10.17
N ASP A 126 10.26 -16.45 9.76
CA ASP A 126 10.26 -17.85 9.32
C ASP A 126 10.98 -18.04 7.98
N PHE A 127 11.11 -16.96 7.21
CA PHE A 127 11.91 -16.92 5.99
C PHE A 127 12.50 -15.53 5.75
N SER A 128 13.50 -15.49 4.87
CA SER A 128 14.13 -14.26 4.37
C SER A 128 14.44 -14.38 2.89
N PHE A 129 15.11 -13.39 2.31
CA PHE A 129 15.52 -13.40 0.90
C PHE A 129 17.04 -13.38 0.77
N VAL A 130 17.55 -13.99 -0.31
CA VAL A 130 18.97 -13.86 -0.69
C VAL A 130 19.29 -12.42 -1.05
N ASP A 131 18.48 -11.83 -1.93
CA ASP A 131 18.50 -10.40 -2.20
C ASP A 131 17.63 -9.69 -1.16
N LYS A 132 18.29 -8.98 -0.24
CA LYS A 132 17.63 -8.21 0.82
C LYS A 132 16.99 -6.92 0.33
N ASP A 133 17.33 -6.41 -0.86
CA ASP A 133 16.77 -5.16 -1.36
C ASP A 133 15.53 -5.39 -2.23
N SER A 134 15.60 -6.35 -3.16
CA SER A 134 14.55 -6.58 -4.15
C SER A 134 13.80 -7.90 -3.99
N GLY A 135 14.27 -8.82 -3.13
CA GLY A 135 13.72 -10.17 -3.05
C GLY A 135 12.23 -10.22 -2.71
N LEU A 136 11.79 -9.47 -1.69
CA LEU A 136 10.38 -9.39 -1.30
C LEU A 136 9.54 -8.66 -2.34
N LEU A 137 10.01 -7.50 -2.81
CA LEU A 137 9.39 -6.74 -3.90
C LEU A 137 9.13 -7.64 -5.13
N ASN A 138 10.17 -8.36 -5.58
CA ASN A 138 10.08 -9.25 -6.73
C ASN A 138 9.11 -10.41 -6.48
N LEU A 139 9.11 -11.01 -5.29
CA LEU A 139 8.15 -12.07 -4.95
C LEU A 139 6.72 -11.57 -5.11
N ILE A 140 6.40 -10.39 -4.56
CA ILE A 140 5.05 -9.83 -4.63
C ILE A 140 4.69 -9.47 -6.07
N MET A 141 5.62 -8.90 -6.84
CA MET A 141 5.42 -8.63 -8.27
C MET A 141 5.16 -9.92 -9.08
N ILE A 142 5.87 -11.01 -8.79
CA ILE A 142 5.65 -12.32 -9.41
C ILE A 142 4.23 -12.80 -9.08
N LEU A 143 3.81 -12.74 -7.82
CA LEU A 143 2.48 -13.17 -7.39
C LEU A 143 1.37 -12.37 -8.08
N ILE A 144 1.56 -11.05 -8.23
CA ILE A 144 0.64 -10.15 -8.96
C ILE A 144 0.55 -10.55 -10.44
N ALA A 145 1.68 -10.71 -11.13
CA ALA A 145 1.69 -11.04 -12.56
C ALA A 145 0.97 -12.36 -12.86
N ASN A 146 1.18 -13.37 -12.00
CA ASN A 146 0.55 -14.68 -12.12
C ASN A 146 -0.95 -14.68 -11.80
N ARG A 147 -1.41 -13.80 -10.90
CA ARG A 147 -2.83 -13.55 -10.67
C ARG A 147 -3.49 -12.92 -11.89
N ASP A 148 -2.85 -11.90 -12.46
CA ASP A 148 -3.40 -11.11 -13.56
C ASP A 148 -3.47 -11.93 -14.85
N GLN A 149 -2.47 -12.77 -15.12
CA GLN A 149 -2.50 -13.72 -16.25
C GLN A 149 -3.67 -14.71 -16.15
N ARG A 150 -3.98 -15.17 -14.93
CA ARG A 150 -5.05 -16.13 -14.69
C ARG A 150 -6.43 -15.53 -14.64
N SER A 151 -6.57 -14.20 -14.62
CA SER A 151 -7.87 -13.52 -14.62
C SER A 151 -8.41 -13.44 -16.04
N PRO A 152 -9.28 -14.35 -16.51
CA PRO A 152 -9.76 -14.33 -17.87
C PRO A 152 -11.02 -13.47 -17.91
N LYS A 153 -11.23 -12.83 -19.07
CA LYS A 153 -12.52 -12.29 -19.56
C LYS A 153 -13.66 -13.30 -19.36
N SER A 154 -14.20 -13.41 -18.17
CA SER A 154 -15.27 -14.34 -17.84
C SER A 154 -16.38 -13.58 -17.13
N ASN A 155 -17.50 -13.46 -17.84
CA ASN A 155 -18.83 -13.15 -17.31
C ASN A 155 -19.34 -14.27 -16.36
N LEU A 156 -18.44 -14.92 -15.61
CA LEU A 156 -18.70 -16.03 -14.71
C LEU A 156 -18.72 -15.62 -13.23
N VAL A 157 -18.65 -14.32 -12.92
CA VAL A 157 -18.95 -13.80 -11.58
C VAL A 157 -20.43 -13.42 -11.48
N LYS A 158 -21.32 -14.42 -11.61
CA LYS A 158 -22.69 -14.36 -11.09
C LYS A 158 -23.14 -15.64 -10.37
N LYS A 159 -22.29 -16.67 -10.28
CA LYS A 159 -22.63 -17.91 -9.55
C LYS A 159 -21.41 -18.47 -8.80
N ARG A 160 -21.14 -17.95 -7.62
CA ARG A 160 -20.59 -18.72 -6.49
C ARG A 160 -20.82 -17.94 -5.20
N GLY A 161 -22.00 -18.15 -4.64
CA GLY A 161 -22.40 -17.59 -3.36
C GLY A 161 -21.68 -18.29 -2.20
N TRP A 162 -21.37 -17.50 -1.17
CA TRP A 162 -21.29 -17.75 0.28
C TRP A 162 -20.72 -19.07 0.86
N TRP A 163 -20.60 -20.20 0.18
CA TRP A 163 -20.12 -21.44 0.80
C TRP A 163 -19.37 -22.35 -0.18
N THR A 164 -18.03 -22.32 -0.17
CA THR A 164 -17.22 -23.55 -0.27
C THR A 164 -15.78 -23.34 0.23
N PRO A 165 -15.49 -23.63 1.51
CA PRO A 165 -14.15 -23.86 2.00
C PRO A 165 -13.85 -25.37 1.96
N VAL A 166 -12.81 -25.80 1.24
CA VAL A 166 -12.15 -27.08 1.56
C VAL A 166 -10.90 -26.73 2.36
N PHE A 167 -11.12 -26.70 3.68
CA PHE A 167 -10.22 -26.94 4.82
C PHE A 167 -10.73 -26.10 6.00
N LEU A 168 -11.17 -26.80 7.06
CA LEU A 168 -11.78 -26.24 8.29
C LEU A 168 -10.93 -25.17 9.00
N THR A 169 -9.64 -25.05 8.68
CA THR A 169 -8.71 -24.06 9.25
C THR A 169 -8.77 -22.70 8.55
N ALA A 170 -9.04 -22.66 7.24
CA ALA A 170 -9.17 -21.40 6.49
C ALA A 170 -10.50 -20.68 6.82
N GLY A 171 -11.56 -21.42 7.15
CA GLY A 171 -12.86 -20.85 7.50
C GLY A 171 -12.85 -20.04 8.80
N LEU A 172 -12.24 -20.56 9.87
CA LEU A 172 -12.16 -19.85 11.16
C LEU A 172 -11.27 -18.60 11.07
N ALA A 173 -10.14 -18.68 10.37
CA ALA A 173 -9.29 -17.52 10.12
C ALA A 173 -10.03 -16.45 9.31
N SER A 174 -10.73 -16.85 8.23
CA SER A 174 -11.51 -15.92 7.39
C SER A 174 -12.66 -15.27 8.15
N VAL A 175 -13.38 -16.01 9.01
CA VAL A 175 -14.44 -15.45 9.86
C VAL A 175 -13.86 -14.47 10.89
N LYS A 176 -12.74 -14.81 11.53
CA LYS A 176 -12.03 -13.91 12.46
C LYS A 176 -11.68 -12.58 11.78
N TYR A 177 -11.07 -12.64 10.60
CA TYR A 177 -10.67 -11.44 9.85
C TYR A 177 -11.87 -10.65 9.35
N TYR A 178 -12.93 -11.32 8.89
CA TYR A 178 -14.17 -10.67 8.51
C TYR A 178 -14.83 -9.92 9.68
N LEU A 179 -14.97 -10.56 10.85
CA LEU A 179 -15.52 -9.90 12.04
C LEU A 179 -14.67 -8.70 12.48
N LYS A 180 -13.34 -8.86 12.48
CA LYS A 180 -12.41 -7.76 12.81
C LYS A 180 -12.54 -6.60 11.83
N HIS A 181 -12.73 -6.88 10.53
CA HIS A 181 -12.94 -5.87 9.50
C HIS A 181 -14.24 -5.09 9.73
N VAL A 182 -15.35 -5.78 10.00
CA VAL A 182 -16.65 -5.15 10.28
C VAL A 182 -16.57 -4.27 11.53
N LEU A 183 -15.91 -4.72 12.60
CA LEU A 183 -15.72 -3.94 13.82
C LEU A 183 -14.85 -2.68 13.63
N LYS A 184 -14.06 -2.62 12.56
CA LYS A 184 -13.19 -1.49 12.24
C LYS A 184 -13.82 -0.49 11.26
N GLN A 185 -15.13 -0.56 10.96
CA GLN A 185 -15.81 0.42 10.11
C GLN A 185 -15.69 1.86 10.66
N ASN A 186 -15.49 2.85 9.78
CA ASN A 186 -15.18 4.25 10.14
C ASN A 186 -16.41 5.10 10.53
N THR A 187 -17.20 4.61 11.48
CA THR A 187 -18.14 5.46 12.23
C THR A 187 -17.38 6.60 12.92
N LEU A 188 -18.06 7.68 13.35
CA LEU A 188 -17.41 8.86 13.97
C LEU A 188 -16.41 8.48 15.09
N THR A 189 -16.86 7.67 16.05
CA THR A 189 -16.04 7.26 17.20
C THR A 189 -14.91 6.31 16.77
N GLN A 190 -15.17 5.41 15.82
CA GLN A 190 -14.21 4.38 15.41
C GLN A 190 -13.15 4.92 14.46
N ALA A 191 -13.49 5.87 13.58
CA ALA A 191 -12.55 6.52 12.67
C ALA A 191 -11.37 7.12 13.44
N ARG A 192 -11.64 7.81 14.56
CA ARG A 192 -10.57 8.34 15.42
C ARG A 192 -9.67 7.24 15.97
N LYS A 193 -10.23 6.12 16.47
CA LYS A 193 -9.42 5.00 16.99
C LYS A 193 -8.53 4.39 15.90
N ASN A 194 -9.09 4.22 14.70
CA ASN A 194 -8.38 3.69 13.55
C ASN A 194 -7.21 4.60 13.15
N ILE A 195 -7.46 5.90 13.00
CA ILE A 195 -6.41 6.89 12.68
C ILE A 195 -5.34 6.95 13.78
N SER A 196 -5.73 7.11 15.05
CA SER A 196 -4.78 7.15 16.17
C SER A 196 -3.89 5.90 16.23
N SER A 197 -4.41 4.71 15.93
CA SER A 197 -3.62 3.47 16.01
C SER A 197 -2.40 3.42 15.08
N HIS A 198 -2.43 4.18 13.98
CA HIS A 198 -1.31 4.28 13.04
C HIS A 198 -0.52 5.59 13.21
N TYR A 199 -1.22 6.72 13.31
CA TYR A 199 -0.60 8.04 13.26
C TYR A 199 -0.09 8.54 14.61
N ASP A 200 -0.56 7.97 15.72
CA ASP A 200 -0.07 8.30 17.06
C ASP A 200 1.05 7.34 17.53
N LEU A 201 1.68 6.58 16.61
CA LEU A 201 2.81 5.68 16.94
C LEU A 201 3.99 6.45 17.54
N SER A 202 4.57 7.39 16.78
CA SER A 202 5.59 8.33 17.24
C SER A 202 5.99 9.27 16.09
N ASN A 203 5.98 10.58 16.35
CA ASN A 203 6.47 11.56 15.37
C ASN A 203 7.97 11.36 15.07
N GLU A 204 8.75 10.96 16.07
CA GLU A 204 10.19 10.66 15.89
C GLU A 204 10.37 9.47 14.95
N PHE A 205 9.58 8.40 15.15
CA PHE A 205 9.59 7.24 14.27
C PHE A 205 9.29 7.60 12.81
N PHE A 206 8.22 8.35 12.58
CA PHE A 206 7.84 8.81 11.25
C PHE A 206 8.93 9.67 10.59
N GLY A 207 9.58 10.54 11.37
CA GLY A 207 10.69 11.38 10.91
C GLY A 207 11.97 10.62 10.57
N LEU A 208 12.12 9.34 10.94
CA LEU A 208 13.28 8.55 10.58
C LEU A 208 13.26 8.11 9.10
N PHE A 209 12.09 7.84 8.54
CA PHE A 209 12.02 7.39 7.14
C PHE A 209 11.48 8.43 6.17
N MET A 210 10.64 9.35 6.65
CA MET A 210 10.21 10.51 5.87
C MET A 210 11.33 11.55 5.78
N ASP A 211 11.26 12.41 4.77
CA ASP A 211 12.09 13.63 4.72
C ASP A 211 11.57 14.69 5.71
N ASP A 212 12.29 15.81 5.83
CA ASP A 212 11.97 16.91 6.76
C ASP A 212 10.59 17.54 6.54
N THR A 213 9.97 17.33 5.37
CA THR A 213 8.61 17.78 5.11
C THR A 213 7.55 17.00 5.90
N MET A 214 7.88 15.82 6.45
CA MET A 214 6.91 14.96 7.16
C MET A 214 5.64 14.67 6.34
N MET A 215 5.76 14.59 5.01
CA MET A 215 4.64 14.28 4.11
C MET A 215 4.51 12.76 3.93
N TYR A 216 3.53 12.16 4.59
CA TYR A 216 3.22 10.74 4.43
C TYR A 216 2.24 10.47 3.26
N SER A 217 2.64 10.92 2.07
CA SER A 217 1.91 10.71 0.82
C SER A 217 2.86 10.72 -0.37
N SER A 218 2.39 10.30 -1.55
CA SER A 218 3.22 10.26 -2.76
C SER A 218 3.86 11.61 -3.06
N ALA A 219 5.17 11.60 -3.30
CA ALA A 219 5.87 12.70 -3.94
C ALA A 219 5.66 12.69 -5.46
N ILE A 220 6.14 13.72 -6.17
CA ILE A 220 6.16 13.78 -7.65
C ILE A 220 7.61 14.01 -8.10
N PHE A 221 8.22 12.98 -8.65
CA PHE A 221 9.63 12.94 -9.06
C PHE A 221 9.79 13.35 -10.53
N LYS A 222 10.90 14.03 -10.85
CA LYS A 222 11.35 14.27 -12.25
C LYS A 222 12.42 13.29 -12.73
N SER A 223 13.09 12.61 -11.81
CA SER A 223 14.08 11.57 -12.10
C SER A 223 14.20 10.63 -10.92
N GLU A 224 14.71 9.41 -11.16
CA GLU A 224 14.78 8.36 -10.13
C GLU A 224 15.73 8.70 -8.97
N ASN A 225 16.74 9.54 -9.21
CA ASN A 225 17.77 9.92 -8.24
C ASN A 225 17.51 11.29 -7.59
N GLU A 226 16.33 11.86 -7.81
CA GLU A 226 15.99 13.15 -7.23
C GLU A 226 15.79 13.04 -5.72
N ASP A 227 16.22 14.09 -5.01
CA ASP A 227 16.02 14.24 -3.58
C ASP A 227 14.52 14.16 -3.21
N PRO A 228 14.11 13.27 -2.27
CA PRO A 228 12.71 13.07 -1.89
C PRO A 228 12.03 14.35 -1.43
N ARG A 229 12.74 15.21 -0.68
CA ARG A 229 12.21 16.50 -0.22
C ARG A 229 11.85 17.40 -1.41
N THR A 230 12.73 17.48 -2.41
CA THR A 230 12.47 18.23 -3.64
C THR A 230 11.22 17.72 -4.37
N ALA A 231 11.06 16.39 -4.46
CA ALA A 231 9.86 15.78 -5.05
C ALA A 231 8.59 16.03 -4.23
N GLN A 232 8.67 16.07 -2.90
CA GLN A 232 7.54 16.40 -2.01
C GLN A 232 7.11 17.86 -2.16
N MET A 233 8.08 18.79 -2.17
CA MET A 233 7.82 20.22 -2.36
C MET A 233 7.22 20.52 -3.75
N ARG A 234 7.59 19.75 -4.76
CA ARG A 234 6.95 19.81 -6.08
C ARG A 234 5.48 19.41 -6.01
N LYS A 235 5.17 18.27 -5.39
CA LYS A 235 3.78 17.85 -5.19
C LYS A 235 2.96 18.90 -4.43
N ILE A 236 3.51 19.50 -3.39
CA ILE A 236 2.89 20.62 -2.66
C ILE A 236 2.60 21.79 -3.61
N SER A 237 3.58 22.19 -4.42
CA SER A 237 3.44 23.30 -5.37
C SER A 237 2.36 23.03 -6.42
N LEU A 238 2.30 21.81 -6.94
CA LEU A 238 1.28 21.38 -7.92
C LEU A 238 -0.12 21.36 -7.31
N LEU A 239 -0.28 20.91 -6.06
CA LEU A 239 -1.58 20.95 -5.37
C LEU A 239 -2.06 22.40 -5.16
N ILE A 240 -1.16 23.31 -4.77
CA ILE A 240 -1.48 24.75 -4.64
C ILE A 240 -1.94 25.33 -5.99
N GLU A 241 -1.27 24.95 -7.08
CA GLU A 241 -1.59 25.42 -8.43
C GLU A 241 -2.89 24.85 -8.95
N LYS A 242 -3.13 23.55 -8.80
CA LYS A 242 -4.41 22.89 -9.13
C LYS A 242 -5.57 23.50 -8.36
N ALA A 243 -5.34 23.85 -7.09
CA ALA A 243 -6.32 24.52 -6.27
C ALA A 243 -6.43 26.03 -6.57
N ARG A 244 -5.57 26.66 -7.39
CA ARG A 244 -5.60 28.11 -7.67
C ARG A 244 -5.77 28.95 -6.39
N ILE A 245 -4.91 28.70 -5.40
CA ILE A 245 -4.98 29.38 -4.09
C ILE A 245 -4.43 30.81 -4.21
N GLU A 246 -5.13 31.78 -3.62
CA GLU A 246 -4.82 33.20 -3.65
C GLU A 246 -4.96 33.81 -2.25
N LYS A 247 -4.45 35.03 -2.09
CA LYS A 247 -4.30 35.70 -0.78
C LYS A 247 -5.61 35.91 0.00
N ASN A 248 -6.71 36.10 -0.72
CA ASN A 248 -8.03 36.36 -0.16
C ASN A 248 -8.83 35.08 0.15
N HIS A 249 -8.34 33.89 -0.25
CA HIS A 249 -9.05 32.65 -0.04
C HIS A 249 -9.02 32.17 1.43
N GLU A 250 -10.13 31.55 1.85
CA GLU A 250 -10.17 30.64 2.99
C GLU A 250 -9.99 29.20 2.52
N VAL A 251 -8.91 28.56 2.96
CA VAL A 251 -8.54 27.19 2.59
C VAL A 251 -8.87 26.22 3.72
N LEU A 252 -9.50 25.10 3.39
CA LEU A 252 -9.69 23.94 4.25
C LEU A 252 -8.84 22.77 3.76
N GLU A 253 -8.07 22.16 4.66
CA GLU A 253 -7.41 20.88 4.44
C GLU A 253 -8.00 19.80 5.35
N MET A 254 -8.58 18.78 4.74
CA MET A 254 -9.09 17.60 5.44
C MET A 254 -7.99 16.55 5.52
N GLY A 255 -7.52 16.25 6.74
CA GLY A 255 -6.37 15.36 6.96
C GLY A 255 -5.03 16.09 6.85
N CYS A 256 -4.85 17.16 7.64
CA CYS A 256 -3.70 18.07 7.52
C CYS A 256 -2.32 17.54 7.93
N GLY A 257 -2.25 16.27 8.37
CA GLY A 257 -1.00 15.62 8.76
C GLY A 257 -0.18 16.45 9.74
N TRP A 258 1.11 16.59 9.44
CA TRP A 258 2.08 17.31 10.27
C TRP A 258 2.18 18.82 9.95
N GLY A 259 1.29 19.35 9.11
CA GLY A 259 1.10 20.79 8.90
C GLY A 259 2.03 21.46 7.88
N THR A 260 2.94 20.72 7.24
CA THR A 260 3.86 21.28 6.24
C THR A 260 3.13 21.88 5.04
N PHE A 261 2.07 21.23 4.54
CA PHE A 261 1.29 21.76 3.43
C PHE A 261 0.66 23.12 3.77
N ALA A 262 0.06 23.26 4.96
CA ALA A 262 -0.49 24.52 5.45
C ALA A 262 0.55 25.65 5.51
N ILE A 263 1.75 25.35 6.03
CA ILE A 263 2.85 26.32 6.14
C ILE A 263 3.25 26.82 4.76
N GLU A 264 3.44 25.91 3.80
CA GLU A 264 3.87 26.28 2.45
C GLU A 264 2.78 27.02 1.65
N VAL A 265 1.52 26.62 1.80
CA VAL A 265 0.37 27.34 1.21
C VAL A 265 0.33 28.79 1.70
N VAL A 266 0.42 29.02 3.01
CA VAL A 266 0.31 30.36 3.59
C VAL A 266 1.55 31.20 3.34
N LYS A 267 2.76 30.62 3.37
CA LYS A 267 3.98 31.34 2.96
C LYS A 267 3.91 31.83 1.52
N ARG A 268 3.38 31.00 0.61
CA ARG A 268 3.31 31.33 -0.82
C ARG A 268 2.21 32.33 -1.15
N THR A 269 1.07 32.26 -0.49
CA THR A 269 -0.14 33.00 -0.90
C THR A 269 -0.60 34.06 0.11
N GLY A 270 -0.29 33.89 1.40
CA GLY A 270 -0.82 34.72 2.48
C GLY A 270 -2.30 34.50 2.81
N CYS A 271 -2.91 33.43 2.28
CA CYS A 271 -4.31 33.08 2.50
C CYS A 271 -4.62 32.76 3.98
N LYS A 272 -5.90 32.60 4.32
CA LYS A 272 -6.30 32.00 5.59
C LYS A 272 -6.38 30.48 5.42
N TYR A 273 -6.00 29.74 6.46
CA TYR A 273 -5.91 28.29 6.38
C TYR A 273 -6.52 27.62 7.62
N THR A 274 -7.33 26.60 7.39
CA THR A 274 -7.84 25.70 8.41
C THR A 274 -7.46 24.27 8.05
N GLY A 275 -6.68 23.59 8.89
CA GLY A 275 -6.40 22.17 8.76
C GLY A 275 -7.11 21.37 9.85
N ILE A 276 -7.70 20.24 9.48
CA ILE A 276 -8.32 19.31 10.43
C ILE A 276 -7.61 17.96 10.43
N THR A 277 -7.51 17.33 11.59
CA THR A 277 -6.99 15.96 11.75
C THR A 277 -7.74 15.24 12.88
N LEU A 278 -7.64 13.92 12.92
CA LEU A 278 -8.12 13.07 14.01
C LEU A 278 -6.98 12.58 14.92
N SER A 279 -5.71 12.82 14.56
CA SER A 279 -4.53 12.46 15.37
C SER A 279 -4.12 13.59 16.31
N ILE A 280 -3.91 13.26 17.58
CA ILE A 280 -3.46 14.22 18.60
C ILE A 280 -1.99 14.56 18.37
N GLU A 281 -1.17 13.56 18.02
CA GLU A 281 0.27 13.75 17.84
C GLU A 281 0.59 14.57 16.59
N GLN A 282 -0.15 14.36 15.49
CA GLN A 282 -0.09 15.22 14.31
C GLN A 282 -0.49 16.66 14.64
N LEU A 283 -1.60 16.86 15.35
CA LEU A 283 -2.06 18.19 15.72
C LEU A 283 -1.03 18.94 16.58
N LYS A 284 -0.45 18.25 17.56
CA LYS A 284 0.57 18.80 18.45
C LYS A 284 1.80 19.22 17.66
N TYR A 285 2.29 18.36 16.76
CA TYR A 285 3.43 18.67 15.91
C TYR A 285 3.15 19.84 14.96
N ALA A 286 2.01 19.80 14.25
CA ALA A 286 1.63 20.82 13.29
C ALA A 286 1.50 22.21 13.94
N LYS A 287 0.90 22.30 15.13
CA LYS A 287 0.83 23.54 15.91
C LYS A 287 2.21 24.06 16.33
N ALA A 288 3.12 23.19 16.73
CA ALA A 288 4.49 23.58 17.06
C ALA A 288 5.21 24.15 15.84
N LYS A 289 5.13 23.47 14.68
CA LYS A 289 5.75 23.93 13.42
C LYS A 289 5.18 25.25 12.91
N VAL A 290 3.88 25.47 13.02
CA VAL A 290 3.26 26.77 12.66
C VAL A 290 3.71 27.89 13.60
N LYS A 291 3.88 27.60 14.89
CA LYS A 291 4.42 28.57 15.86
C LYS A 291 5.87 28.92 15.54
N GLU A 292 6.71 27.91 15.27
CA GLU A 292 8.10 28.10 14.82
C GLU A 292 8.18 28.96 13.55
N ALA A 293 7.26 28.77 12.60
CA ALA A 293 7.19 29.56 11.37
C ALA A 293 6.57 30.96 11.55
N GLY A 294 6.03 31.30 12.74
CA GLY A 294 5.38 32.59 12.99
C GLY A 294 4.02 32.79 12.30
N LEU A 295 3.33 31.71 11.87
CA LEU A 295 2.14 31.78 11.02
C LEU A 295 0.81 31.57 11.77
N GLN A 296 0.82 31.55 13.10
CA GLN A 296 -0.34 31.29 13.96
C GLN A 296 -1.53 32.24 13.73
N GLY A 297 -1.31 33.46 13.20
CA GLY A 297 -2.38 34.40 12.87
C GLY A 297 -3.13 34.09 11.56
N ARG A 298 -2.64 33.12 10.76
CA ARG A 298 -3.20 32.76 9.45
C ARG A 298 -3.60 31.28 9.36
N ILE A 299 -2.95 30.42 10.15
CA ILE A 299 -3.19 28.96 10.15
C ILE A 299 -3.86 28.55 11.45
N THR A 300 -5.01 27.90 11.34
CA THR A 300 -5.73 27.26 12.45
C THR A 300 -5.74 25.75 12.25
N PHE A 301 -5.34 24.98 13.28
CA PHE A 301 -5.47 23.53 13.28
C PHE A 301 -6.44 23.03 14.34
N MET A 302 -7.30 22.08 13.95
CA MET A 302 -8.36 21.54 14.80
C MET A 302 -8.31 20.01 14.86
N LEU A 303 -8.56 19.47 16.06
CA LEU A 303 -8.88 18.05 16.23
C LEU A 303 -10.37 17.87 15.93
N CYS A 304 -10.70 17.57 14.68
CA CYS A 304 -12.08 17.61 14.20
C CYS A 304 -12.29 16.59 13.10
N ASP A 305 -13.42 15.88 13.16
CA ASP A 305 -13.89 15.07 12.05
C ASP A 305 -14.55 15.98 11.00
N TYR A 306 -14.28 15.75 9.73
CA TYR A 306 -14.83 16.56 8.64
C TYR A 306 -16.37 16.57 8.64
N ARG A 307 -17.01 15.51 9.15
CA ARG A 307 -18.48 15.40 9.29
C ARG A 307 -19.06 16.33 10.35
N GLN A 308 -18.22 16.97 11.16
CA GLN A 308 -18.60 17.89 12.23
C GLN A 308 -18.26 19.35 11.91
N LEU A 309 -17.82 19.64 10.68
CA LEU A 309 -17.62 21.01 10.22
C LEU A 309 -18.96 21.78 10.26
N SER A 310 -18.90 23.05 10.63
CA SER A 310 -20.09 23.89 10.71
C SER A 310 -20.53 24.35 9.32
N ASP A 311 -21.82 24.21 9.03
CA ASP A 311 -22.42 24.68 7.77
C ASP A 311 -22.40 26.21 7.60
N ALA A 312 -22.13 26.96 8.68
CA ALA A 312 -22.05 28.42 8.66
C ALA A 312 -20.79 28.95 7.99
N ARG A 313 -19.74 28.13 7.85
CA ARG A 313 -18.47 28.53 7.25
C ARG A 313 -18.29 27.86 5.89
N LYS A 314 -18.00 28.68 4.87
CA LYS A 314 -17.66 28.21 3.52
C LYS A 314 -16.19 28.45 3.25
N TYR A 315 -15.60 27.57 2.46
CA TYR A 315 -14.19 27.62 2.08
C TYR A 315 -14.07 27.80 0.56
N ASP A 316 -13.22 28.73 0.15
CA ASP A 316 -12.94 28.95 -1.27
C ASP A 316 -12.20 27.76 -1.87
N ARG A 317 -11.38 27.08 -1.07
CA ARG A 317 -10.57 25.93 -1.50
C ARG A 317 -10.65 24.81 -0.48
N ILE A 318 -10.90 23.60 -0.96
CA ILE A 318 -10.81 22.38 -0.14
C ILE A 318 -9.69 21.51 -0.73
N ILE A 319 -8.83 20.97 0.13
CA ILE A 319 -7.83 19.98 -0.23
C ILE A 319 -7.99 18.76 0.69
N ALA A 320 -7.94 17.57 0.11
CA ALA A 320 -7.86 16.32 0.85
C ALA A 320 -6.81 15.42 0.19
N CYS A 321 -5.78 15.02 0.92
CA CYS A 321 -4.72 14.16 0.38
C CYS A 321 -4.59 12.88 1.21
N GLU A 322 -4.74 11.73 0.55
CA GLU A 322 -4.66 10.39 1.17
C GLU A 322 -5.57 10.26 2.42
N MET A 323 -6.76 10.87 2.35
CA MET A 323 -7.73 10.94 3.44
C MET A 323 -8.96 10.04 3.18
N ILE A 324 -9.43 9.95 1.94
CA ILE A 324 -10.67 9.23 1.58
C ILE A 324 -10.55 7.70 1.79
N GLU A 325 -9.32 7.18 1.82
CA GLU A 325 -8.96 5.80 2.13
C GLU A 325 -9.37 5.42 3.56
N ALA A 326 -9.51 6.40 4.45
CA ALA A 326 -9.99 6.23 5.82
C ALA A 326 -11.50 6.55 5.99
N VAL A 327 -12.20 6.91 4.92
CA VAL A 327 -13.65 7.18 4.98
C VAL A 327 -14.44 5.88 4.98
N GLY A 328 -14.05 4.91 4.17
CA GLY A 328 -14.78 3.64 4.01
C GLY A 328 -15.91 3.71 2.98
N HIS A 329 -16.21 2.58 2.33
CA HIS A 329 -17.17 2.47 1.23
C HIS A 329 -18.52 3.13 1.51
N GLU A 330 -19.09 2.87 2.69
CA GLU A 330 -20.45 3.29 3.06
C GLU A 330 -20.58 4.80 3.30
N PHE A 331 -19.46 5.49 3.52
CA PHE A 331 -19.45 6.89 3.93
C PHE A 331 -18.96 7.85 2.83
N MET A 332 -18.57 7.35 1.65
CA MET A 332 -18.05 8.20 0.56
C MET A 332 -19.11 9.19 0.04
N ASP A 333 -20.37 8.78 -0.03
CA ASP A 333 -21.49 9.65 -0.42
C ASP A 333 -21.64 10.80 0.60
N LYS A 334 -21.61 10.47 1.90
CA LYS A 334 -21.61 11.49 2.95
C LYS A 334 -20.36 12.39 2.92
N PHE A 335 -19.20 11.85 2.54
CA PHE A 335 -17.99 12.64 2.34
C PHE A 335 -18.19 13.72 1.27
N PHE A 336 -18.71 13.35 0.10
CA PHE A 336 -18.98 14.34 -0.95
C PHE A 336 -20.09 15.34 -0.59
N SER A 337 -21.13 14.92 0.14
CA SER A 337 -22.11 15.86 0.70
C SER A 337 -21.45 16.87 1.64
N CYS A 338 -20.54 16.45 2.53
CA CYS A 338 -19.84 17.39 3.41
C CYS A 338 -18.92 18.35 2.63
N CYS A 339 -18.27 17.88 1.57
CA CYS A 339 -17.48 18.75 0.69
C CYS A 339 -18.35 19.78 -0.04
N GLU A 340 -19.49 19.35 -0.60
CA GLU A 340 -20.50 20.22 -1.23
C GLU A 340 -20.99 21.29 -0.25
N ASP A 341 -21.29 20.90 1.00
CA ASP A 341 -21.77 21.81 2.03
C ASP A 341 -20.66 22.77 2.48
N ALA A 342 -19.40 22.36 2.54
CA ALA A 342 -18.31 23.23 2.98
C ALA A 342 -17.77 24.17 1.89
N LEU A 343 -17.97 23.86 0.60
CA LEU A 343 -17.36 24.60 -0.51
C LEU A 343 -18.14 25.89 -0.84
N ALA A 344 -17.42 27.00 -1.06
CA ALA A 344 -18.01 28.26 -1.54
C ALA A 344 -18.52 28.15 -3.00
N GLU A 345 -19.25 29.17 -3.48
CA GLU A 345 -19.87 29.17 -4.82
C GLU A 345 -18.83 29.07 -5.95
N ASN A 346 -17.75 29.86 -5.88
CA ASN A 346 -16.65 29.80 -6.85
C ASN A 346 -15.52 28.87 -6.39
N GLY A 347 -15.85 27.90 -5.53
CA GLY A 347 -14.85 27.07 -4.85
C GLY A 347 -14.23 26.00 -5.76
N ILE A 348 -13.03 25.57 -5.38
CA ILE A 348 -12.32 24.44 -5.98
C ILE A 348 -12.02 23.40 -4.90
N PHE A 349 -12.29 22.14 -5.19
CA PHE A 349 -11.91 21.01 -4.33
C PHE A 349 -10.86 20.16 -5.04
N VAL A 350 -9.72 19.91 -4.40
CA VAL A 350 -8.68 19.01 -4.89
C VAL A 350 -8.60 17.77 -4.00
N LEU A 351 -8.79 16.60 -4.59
CA LEU A 351 -8.70 15.31 -3.91
C LEU A 351 -7.51 14.51 -4.47
N GLN A 352 -6.56 14.15 -3.61
CA GLN A 352 -5.54 13.15 -3.90
C GLN A 352 -5.83 11.86 -3.14
N PHE A 353 -5.80 10.71 -3.80
CA PHE A 353 -6.04 9.42 -3.16
C PHE A 353 -5.39 8.24 -3.89
N THR A 354 -4.98 7.24 -3.13
CA THR A 354 -4.63 5.91 -3.61
C THR A 354 -5.89 5.13 -4.00
N ALA A 355 -5.84 4.47 -5.15
CA ALA A 355 -6.97 3.73 -5.71
C ALA A 355 -6.59 2.31 -6.14
N ILE A 356 -7.59 1.44 -6.11
CA ILE A 356 -7.53 0.08 -6.66
C ILE A 356 -8.36 0.00 -7.95
N PRO A 357 -7.95 -0.79 -8.97
CA PRO A 357 -8.73 -1.02 -10.17
C PRO A 357 -10.15 -1.49 -9.87
N GLU A 358 -11.08 -1.09 -10.72
CA GLU A 358 -12.51 -1.38 -10.60
C GLU A 358 -12.78 -2.89 -10.47
N ALA A 359 -12.09 -3.70 -11.28
CA ALA A 359 -12.23 -5.14 -11.28
C ALA A 359 -11.87 -5.81 -9.94
N LEU A 360 -11.04 -5.15 -9.11
CA LEU A 360 -10.59 -5.66 -7.83
C LEU A 360 -11.32 -5.01 -6.64
N TYR A 361 -12.14 -3.98 -6.89
CA TYR A 361 -12.68 -3.12 -5.84
C TYR A 361 -13.64 -3.85 -4.90
N ASP A 362 -14.64 -4.55 -5.44
CA ASP A 362 -15.63 -5.27 -4.64
C ASP A 362 -15.00 -6.38 -3.80
N GLU A 363 -14.06 -7.14 -4.38
CA GLU A 363 -13.32 -8.14 -3.63
C GLU A 363 -12.48 -7.48 -2.52
N SER A 364 -11.75 -6.42 -2.84
CA SER A 364 -10.84 -5.76 -1.90
C SER A 364 -11.56 -5.10 -0.72
N ARG A 365 -12.76 -4.52 -0.92
CA ARG A 365 -13.48 -3.83 0.17
C ARG A 365 -14.17 -4.79 1.13
N LEU A 366 -14.54 -5.98 0.67
CA LEU A 366 -15.31 -6.95 1.46
C LEU A 366 -14.42 -7.78 2.38
N THR A 367 -13.10 -7.64 2.27
CA THR A 367 -12.16 -8.63 2.77
C THR A 367 -10.94 -7.99 3.42
N SER A 368 -10.36 -8.69 4.38
CA SER A 368 -9.18 -8.19 5.08
C SER A 368 -7.91 -8.71 4.43
N GLY A 369 -6.91 -7.83 4.32
CA GLY A 369 -5.58 -8.15 3.83
C GLY A 369 -4.50 -7.60 4.75
N PHE A 370 -3.24 -7.77 4.35
CA PHE A 370 -2.09 -7.32 5.13
C PHE A 370 -2.23 -5.85 5.58
N ILE A 371 -2.64 -4.97 4.67
CA ILE A 371 -2.79 -3.54 4.97
C ILE A 371 -3.82 -3.28 6.07
N THR A 372 -5.03 -3.83 5.98
CA THR A 372 -6.10 -3.59 6.98
C THR A 372 -5.84 -4.28 8.32
N GLU A 373 -5.05 -5.36 8.32
CA GLU A 373 -4.70 -6.10 9.51
C GLU A 373 -3.53 -5.49 10.30
N TYR A 374 -2.48 -5.06 9.61
CA TYR A 374 -1.21 -4.68 10.22
C TYR A 374 -0.90 -3.18 10.17
N ILE A 375 -1.37 -2.45 9.14
CA ILE A 375 -0.93 -1.06 8.87
C ILE A 375 -2.06 -0.05 9.07
N PHE A 376 -3.16 -0.18 8.33
CA PHE A 376 -4.29 0.75 8.32
C PHE A 376 -5.61 0.05 8.68
N PRO A 377 -5.87 -0.21 9.98
CA PRO A 377 -7.17 -0.68 10.45
C PRO A 377 -8.34 0.14 9.90
N GLY A 378 -9.32 -0.53 9.27
CA GLY A 378 -10.51 0.14 8.72
C GLY A 378 -10.26 0.87 7.40
N GLY A 379 -9.03 0.82 6.85
CA GLY A 379 -8.72 1.36 5.54
C GLY A 379 -9.53 0.68 4.43
N CYS A 380 -9.97 1.46 3.45
CA CYS A 380 -10.69 1.00 2.28
C CYS A 380 -10.24 1.83 1.07
N LEU A 381 -9.37 1.26 0.24
CA LEU A 381 -8.99 1.91 -1.01
C LEU A 381 -10.19 2.00 -1.95
N PRO A 382 -10.59 3.19 -2.41
CA PRO A 382 -11.64 3.33 -3.42
C PRO A 382 -11.17 2.87 -4.81
N SER A 383 -12.11 2.65 -5.72
CA SER A 383 -11.87 2.74 -7.16
C SER A 383 -12.21 4.13 -7.68
N LEU A 384 -11.65 4.52 -8.84
CA LEU A 384 -11.99 5.80 -9.46
C LEU A 384 -13.50 5.88 -9.73
N ALA A 385 -14.10 4.80 -10.25
CA ALA A 385 -15.54 4.71 -10.48
C ALA A 385 -16.39 4.91 -9.21
N ARG A 386 -15.94 4.40 -8.05
CA ARG A 386 -16.66 4.62 -6.79
C ARG A 386 -16.59 6.08 -6.34
N VAL A 387 -15.42 6.72 -6.45
CA VAL A 387 -15.25 8.13 -6.07
C VAL A 387 -16.13 9.01 -6.93
N THR A 388 -16.12 8.80 -8.25
CA THR A 388 -16.93 9.62 -9.17
C THR A 388 -18.43 9.35 -9.02
N SER A 389 -18.84 8.11 -8.70
CA SER A 389 -20.26 7.82 -8.42
C SER A 389 -20.75 8.45 -7.12
N ALA A 390 -19.92 8.44 -6.06
CA ALA A 390 -20.22 9.11 -4.79
C ALA A 390 -20.39 10.63 -4.97
N MET A 391 -19.47 11.22 -5.73
CA MET A 391 -19.52 12.63 -6.09
C MET A 391 -20.83 12.96 -6.83
N ALA A 392 -21.15 12.19 -7.88
CA ALA A 392 -22.34 12.44 -8.69
C ALA A 392 -23.66 12.22 -7.92
N SER A 393 -23.69 11.29 -6.96
CA SER A 393 -24.90 11.00 -6.17
C SER A 393 -25.18 12.06 -5.09
N SER A 394 -24.13 12.72 -4.58
CA SER A 394 -24.19 13.46 -3.31
C SER A 394 -23.72 14.91 -3.40
N SER A 395 -23.38 15.39 -4.59
CA SER A 395 -22.92 16.76 -4.82
C SER A 395 -23.28 17.25 -6.21
N ARG A 396 -23.09 18.55 -6.45
CA ARG A 396 -23.23 19.14 -7.79
C ARG A 396 -21.89 19.29 -8.50
N LEU A 397 -20.82 18.77 -7.91
CA LEU A 397 -19.46 18.99 -8.38
C LEU A 397 -19.22 18.43 -9.79
N CYS A 398 -18.49 19.19 -10.59
CA CYS A 398 -17.98 18.80 -11.90
C CYS A 398 -16.48 18.46 -11.78
N ILE A 399 -16.02 17.52 -12.60
CA ILE A 399 -14.60 17.16 -12.69
C ILE A 399 -13.94 18.05 -13.73
N GLU A 400 -12.93 18.82 -13.31
CA GLU A 400 -12.18 19.74 -14.18
C GLU A 400 -10.85 19.13 -14.64
N ASN A 401 -10.24 18.28 -13.82
CA ASN A 401 -8.99 17.61 -14.14
C ASN A 401 -8.85 16.28 -13.39
N VAL A 402 -8.29 15.27 -14.05
CA VAL A 402 -7.88 14.00 -13.43
C VAL A 402 -6.46 13.70 -13.88
N GLU A 403 -5.58 13.44 -12.93
CA GLU A 403 -4.20 13.03 -13.18
C GLU A 403 -3.88 11.80 -12.35
N ASN A 404 -3.21 10.80 -12.96
CA ASN A 404 -2.74 9.62 -12.27
C ASN A 404 -1.24 9.76 -11.98
N ILE A 405 -0.89 9.96 -10.72
CA ILE A 405 0.47 10.14 -10.22
C ILE A 405 1.06 8.84 -9.65
N GLY A 406 0.35 7.71 -9.76
CA GLY A 406 0.72 6.45 -9.10
C GLY A 406 2.13 5.93 -9.41
N ILE A 407 2.68 6.27 -10.58
CA ILE A 407 4.05 5.91 -10.97
C ILE A 407 5.11 6.47 -10.02
N HIS A 408 4.84 7.63 -9.40
CA HIS A 408 5.79 8.28 -8.48
C HIS A 408 5.75 7.66 -7.07
N TYR A 409 4.67 6.96 -6.72
CA TYR A 409 4.52 6.39 -5.39
C TYR A 409 5.47 5.20 -5.17
N TYR A 410 5.79 4.45 -6.23
CA TYR A 410 6.85 3.43 -6.19
C TYR A 410 8.16 4.04 -5.67
N HIS A 411 8.62 5.14 -6.28
CA HIS A 411 9.87 5.80 -5.88
C HIS A 411 9.80 6.33 -4.44
N THR A 412 8.66 6.94 -4.06
CA THR A 412 8.43 7.39 -2.68
C THR A 412 8.63 6.25 -1.67
N LEU A 413 8.01 5.09 -1.92
CA LEU A 413 8.09 3.92 -1.03
C LEU A 413 9.49 3.30 -1.00
N ARG A 414 10.22 3.30 -2.13
CA ARG A 414 11.63 2.87 -2.16
C ARG A 414 12.52 3.78 -1.33
N CYS A 415 12.33 5.09 -1.41
CA CYS A 415 13.06 6.06 -0.58
C CYS A 415 12.76 5.87 0.90
N TRP A 416 11.50 5.71 1.28
CA TRP A 416 11.11 5.45 2.67
C TRP A 416 11.70 4.15 3.20
N ARG A 417 11.61 3.05 2.44
CA ARG A 417 12.21 1.77 2.84
C ARG A 417 13.72 1.90 3.05
N LYS A 418 14.42 2.55 2.12
CA LYS A 418 15.87 2.78 2.23
C LYS A 418 16.19 3.55 3.52
N ASN A 419 15.54 4.69 3.74
CA ASN A 419 15.76 5.52 4.92
C ASN A 419 15.46 4.78 6.23
N PHE A 420 14.39 3.99 6.23
CA PHE A 420 13.95 3.17 7.35
C PHE A 420 15.01 2.12 7.73
N LEU A 421 15.51 1.36 6.75
CA LEU A 421 16.52 0.32 6.98
C LEU A 421 17.88 0.92 7.38
N GLU A 422 18.29 2.04 6.78
CA GLU A 422 19.51 2.75 7.16
C GLU A 422 19.48 3.27 8.60
N ARG A 423 18.28 3.55 9.13
CA ARG A 423 18.06 4.03 10.51
C ARG A 423 17.46 2.98 11.43
N GLN A 424 17.48 1.71 11.04
CA GLN A 424 16.88 0.61 11.82
C GLN A 424 17.33 0.61 13.28
N LYS A 425 18.62 0.88 13.56
CA LYS A 425 19.12 0.96 14.93
C LYS A 425 18.42 2.05 15.75
N GLN A 426 18.23 3.24 15.17
CA GLN A 426 17.53 4.34 15.85
C GLN A 426 16.07 3.98 16.11
N ILE A 427 15.42 3.26 15.19
CA ILE A 427 14.05 2.76 15.38
C ILE A 427 14.00 1.77 16.55
N ILE A 428 14.98 0.86 16.68
CA ILE A 428 15.05 -0.07 17.82
C ILE A 428 15.31 0.69 19.13
N ASP A 429 16.17 1.71 19.11
CA ASP A 429 16.45 2.55 20.28
C ASP A 429 15.21 3.35 20.75
N LEU A 430 14.23 3.60 19.86
CA LEU A 430 12.91 4.16 20.22
C LEU A 430 11.96 3.13 20.89
N GLY A 431 12.37 1.87 21.01
CA GLY A 431 11.62 0.80 21.66
C GLY A 431 10.81 -0.11 20.72
N PHE A 432 11.00 0.00 19.40
CA PHE A 432 10.35 -0.90 18.44
C PHE A 432 11.17 -2.19 18.25
N ASP A 433 10.48 -3.33 18.15
CA ASP A 433 11.13 -4.64 18.03
C ASP A 433 11.39 -5.06 16.57
N ASP A 434 12.10 -6.18 16.38
CA ASP A 434 12.40 -6.69 15.03
C ASP A 434 11.13 -7.12 14.27
N LYS A 435 10.04 -7.48 14.96
CA LYS A 435 8.76 -7.79 14.30
C LYS A 435 8.15 -6.54 13.70
N PHE A 436 8.22 -5.42 14.41
CA PHE A 436 7.81 -4.11 13.89
C PHE A 436 8.65 -3.74 12.66
N ILE A 437 9.97 -3.91 12.72
CA ILE A 437 10.86 -3.68 11.57
C ILE A 437 10.42 -4.49 10.35
N ARG A 438 10.24 -5.82 10.49
CA ARG A 438 9.81 -6.67 9.38
C ARG A 438 8.39 -6.36 8.90
N THR A 439 7.50 -5.92 9.78
CA THR A 439 6.14 -5.49 9.40
C THR A 439 6.20 -4.27 8.48
N TRP A 440 7.02 -3.28 8.82
CA TRP A 440 7.18 -2.06 8.02
C TRP A 440 7.97 -2.28 6.74
N GLU A 441 9.02 -3.11 6.77
CA GLU A 441 9.72 -3.53 5.56
C GLU A 441 8.76 -4.23 4.58
N TYR A 442 7.93 -5.15 5.08
CA TYR A 442 6.90 -5.80 4.27
C TYR A 442 5.91 -4.80 3.72
N TYR A 443 5.47 -3.83 4.51
CA TYR A 443 4.57 -2.76 4.06
C TYR A 443 5.13 -1.97 2.89
N PHE A 444 6.37 -1.49 2.98
CA PHE A 444 6.96 -0.71 1.90
C PHE A 444 7.08 -1.51 0.61
N ASP A 445 7.58 -2.76 0.67
CA ASP A 445 7.72 -3.60 -0.52
C ASP A 445 6.38 -4.04 -1.10
N TYR A 446 5.40 -4.34 -0.25
CA TYR A 446 4.05 -4.72 -0.65
C TYR A 446 3.35 -3.59 -1.42
N CYS A 447 3.39 -2.38 -0.89
CA CYS A 447 2.83 -1.22 -1.59
C CYS A 447 3.65 -0.85 -2.83
N ALA A 448 4.98 -0.92 -2.76
CA ALA A 448 5.84 -0.61 -3.91
C ALA A 448 5.58 -1.56 -5.07
N ALA A 449 5.43 -2.86 -4.82
CA ALA A 449 5.03 -3.85 -5.83
C ALA A 449 3.68 -3.50 -6.46
N GLY A 450 2.71 -3.08 -5.63
CA GLY A 450 1.38 -2.66 -6.09
C GLY A 450 1.45 -1.49 -7.07
N PHE A 451 2.22 -0.45 -6.76
CA PHE A 451 2.40 0.69 -7.67
C PHE A 451 3.26 0.36 -8.89
N LYS A 452 4.35 -0.39 -8.73
CA LYS A 452 5.26 -0.76 -9.83
C LYS A 452 4.57 -1.60 -10.90
N THR A 453 3.67 -2.48 -10.49
CA THR A 453 2.88 -3.33 -11.39
C THR A 453 1.59 -2.67 -11.88
N LEU A 454 1.32 -1.42 -11.48
CA LEU A 454 0.05 -0.74 -11.75
C LEU A 454 -1.16 -1.56 -11.24
N THR A 455 -0.99 -2.30 -10.15
CA THR A 455 -2.12 -2.85 -9.36
C THR A 455 -2.74 -1.77 -8.49
N LEU A 456 -1.97 -0.77 -8.07
CA LEU A 456 -2.44 0.43 -7.37
C LEU A 456 -2.25 1.66 -8.26
N ARG A 457 -3.14 2.64 -8.10
CA ARG A 457 -3.02 4.00 -8.68
C ARG A 457 -2.99 5.03 -7.58
N SER A 458 -2.60 6.24 -7.90
CA SER A 458 -2.88 7.42 -7.06
C SER A 458 -3.35 8.53 -7.98
N TYR A 459 -4.51 9.09 -7.71
CA TYR A 459 -5.13 10.12 -8.53
C TYR A 459 -5.12 11.45 -7.81
N GLN A 460 -4.90 12.54 -8.56
CA GLN A 460 -5.24 13.90 -8.18
C GLN A 460 -6.43 14.34 -9.05
N ILE A 461 -7.55 14.67 -8.43
CA ILE A 461 -8.77 15.14 -9.09
C ILE A 461 -9.09 16.56 -8.64
N VAL A 462 -9.38 17.43 -9.61
CA VAL A 462 -9.86 18.79 -9.37
C VAL A 462 -11.35 18.82 -9.67
N PHE A 463 -12.12 19.30 -8.70
CA PHE A 463 -13.56 19.48 -8.79
C PHE A 463 -13.94 20.96 -8.63
N SER A 464 -15.02 21.37 -9.28
CA SER A 464 -15.61 22.70 -9.13
C SER A 464 -17.14 22.66 -9.18
N ARG A 465 -17.82 23.77 -8.88
CA ARG A 465 -19.27 23.86 -9.07
C ARG A 465 -19.63 24.04 -10.55
N PRO A 466 -20.84 23.63 -10.99
CA PRO A 466 -21.29 23.84 -12.35
C PRO A 466 -21.26 25.32 -12.72
N GLY A 467 -20.62 25.66 -13.84
CA GLY A 467 -20.56 27.04 -14.31
C GLY A 467 -19.59 27.94 -13.53
N ASN A 468 -18.55 27.40 -12.91
CA ASN A 468 -17.49 28.18 -12.24
C ASN A 468 -16.56 28.92 -13.24
N VAL A 469 -17.16 29.79 -14.05
CA VAL A 469 -16.48 30.64 -15.05
C VAL A 469 -15.53 31.62 -14.37
N ALA A 470 -15.81 32.04 -13.14
CA ALA A 470 -14.89 32.89 -12.38
C ALA A 470 -13.52 32.22 -12.15
N ALA A 471 -13.50 30.91 -11.88
CA ALA A 471 -12.26 30.19 -11.66
C ALA A 471 -11.60 29.69 -12.94
N PHE A 472 -12.36 29.32 -13.98
CA PHE A 472 -11.86 28.63 -15.18
C PHE A 472 -12.14 29.34 -16.51
N GLY A 473 -12.91 30.42 -16.53
CA GLY A 473 -13.38 31.09 -17.76
C GLY A 473 -12.28 31.76 -18.58
N ASP A 474 -11.19 32.18 -17.93
CA ASP A 474 -10.04 32.83 -18.57
C ASP A 474 -8.90 31.85 -18.92
N ASP A 475 -9.13 30.53 -18.78
CA ASP A 475 -8.16 29.53 -19.21
C ASP A 475 -8.00 29.57 -20.73
N ASP A 476 -7.02 30.33 -21.21
CA ASP A 476 -6.65 30.35 -22.62
C ASP A 476 -6.08 28.98 -23.03
N PRO A 477 -6.81 28.18 -23.84
CA PRO A 477 -6.36 26.84 -24.21
C PRO A 477 -5.06 26.88 -25.05
N PHE A 478 -4.76 28.02 -25.69
CA PHE A 478 -3.62 28.21 -26.58
C PHE A 478 -2.35 28.74 -25.87
N ARG A 479 -2.47 29.27 -24.64
CA ARG A 479 -1.30 29.63 -23.80
C ARG A 479 -0.72 28.46 -23.01
N SER A 480 -1.48 27.35 -22.85
CA SER A 480 -1.09 26.22 -21.98
C SER A 480 0.11 25.38 -22.48
N SER A 481 0.56 25.56 -23.72
CA SER A 481 1.69 24.82 -24.30
C SER A 481 3.04 25.11 -23.63
N THR A 482 3.17 26.19 -22.88
CA THR A 482 4.38 26.51 -22.09
C THR A 482 4.36 25.94 -20.67
N ARG A 483 3.21 25.53 -20.12
CA ARG A 483 3.13 24.84 -18.81
C ARG A 483 3.18 23.32 -18.91
N LYS A 484 2.82 22.72 -20.06
CA LYS A 484 2.81 21.26 -20.24
C LYS A 484 4.19 20.62 -20.45
N ASN A 485 5.23 21.39 -20.76
CA ASN A 485 6.57 20.85 -21.08
C ASN A 485 7.46 20.53 -19.87
N ASN A 486 6.93 20.51 -18.64
CA ASN A 486 7.71 20.16 -17.43
C ASN A 486 7.14 18.98 -16.64
N ILE A 487 6.20 18.24 -17.24
CA ILE A 487 5.60 17.03 -16.68
C ILE A 487 5.99 15.87 -17.61
N ILE A 488 7.20 15.36 -17.41
CA ILE A 488 7.61 14.01 -17.82
C ILE A 488 8.08 13.33 -16.56
#